data_AF-A0A7S2A253-F1
#
_entry.id   AF-A0A7S2A253-F1
#
_cell.length_a   1.000
_cell.length_b   1.000
_cell.length_c   1.000
_cell.angle_alpha   90.00
_cell.angle_beta   90.00
_cell.angle_gamma   90.00
#
_symmetry.space_group_name_H-M   'P 1'
#
loop_
_entity.id
_entity.type
_entity.pdbx_description
1 polymer ?
#
loop_
_entity_poly.entity_id
_entity_poly.type
_entity_poly.pdbx_seq_one_letter_code
_entity_poly.pdbx_strand_id
1 'polypeptide(L)'
;ENENENENENEIAPSSVPSVRSAAKAALERYGCGSCGPRGFYGTIDAHLDLEESISTFTGTEGAIMYSDGASACASTVAAFAKRGDLLVVDENVYEALGTGVTLSRANV
;
A
#
# COMPACT_ATOMS: atom_id res chain seq x y z
N GLU A 1 37.21 26.23 -7.94
CA GLU A 1 36.64 24.97 -8.45
C GLU A 1 35.46 24.66 -7.55
N ASN A 2 34.27 25.00 -8.04
CA ASN A 2 33.00 24.86 -7.34
C ASN A 2 32.43 23.49 -7.71
N GLU A 3 32.33 22.58 -6.75
CA GLU A 3 31.44 21.43 -6.87
C GLU A 3 30.14 21.79 -6.16
N ASN A 4 29.14 22.12 -6.97
CA ASN A 4 27.77 22.40 -6.54
C ASN A 4 27.13 21.10 -6.05
N GLU A 5 26.98 20.97 -4.74
CA GLU A 5 25.95 20.13 -4.12
C GLU A 5 24.59 20.73 -4.47
N ASN A 6 23.96 20.19 -5.52
CA ASN A 6 22.58 20.49 -5.88
C ASN A 6 21.72 19.24 -5.59
N GLU A 7 21.69 18.86 -4.31
CA GLU A 7 20.69 17.92 -3.79
C GLU A 7 19.42 18.71 -3.49
N ASN A 8 18.60 18.92 -4.51
CA ASN A 8 17.21 19.35 -4.36
C ASN A 8 16.33 18.30 -5.04
N GLU A 9 16.20 17.15 -4.39
CA GLU A 9 15.15 16.20 -4.69
C GLU A 9 13.82 16.89 -4.38
N ASN A 10 13.10 17.25 -5.43
CA ASN A 10 11.86 18.00 -5.36
C ASN A 10 10.70 17.07 -4.94
N GLU A 11 10.78 16.50 -3.73
CA GLU A 11 9.72 15.69 -3.14
C GLU A 11 8.71 16.63 -2.48
N ILE A 12 7.82 17.21 -3.29
CA ILE A 12 6.71 18.02 -2.79
C ILE A 12 5.81 17.09 -1.97
N ALA A 13 5.81 17.25 -0.65
CA ALA A 13 4.94 16.49 0.24
C ALA A 13 3.50 16.50 -0.31
N PRO A 14 2.83 15.35 -0.50
CA PRO A 14 1.51 15.29 -1.13
C PRO A 14 0.48 16.18 -0.43
N SER A 15 0.63 16.32 0.90
CA SER A 15 -0.17 17.18 1.75
C SER A 15 -0.03 18.67 1.45
N SER A 16 1.00 19.10 0.73
CA SER A 16 1.25 20.49 0.33
C SER A 16 0.68 20.84 -1.04
N VAL A 17 0.28 19.83 -1.82
CA VAL A 17 -0.30 20.00 -3.15
C VAL A 17 -1.77 20.49 -3.03
N PRO A 18 -2.13 21.68 -3.55
CA PRO A 18 -3.47 22.25 -3.37
C PRO A 18 -4.61 21.39 -3.94
N SER A 19 -4.37 20.68 -5.05
CA SER A 19 -5.36 19.78 -5.65
C SER A 19 -5.65 18.58 -4.75
N VAL A 20 -4.63 17.98 -4.13
CA VAL A 20 -4.77 16.86 -3.17
C VAL A 20 -5.57 17.31 -1.95
N ARG A 21 -5.30 18.50 -1.40
CA ARG A 21 -6.08 19.07 -0.30
C ARG A 21 -7.55 19.25 -0.66
N SER A 22 -7.83 19.71 -1.88
CA SER A 22 -9.19 19.95 -2.37
C SER A 22 -9.94 18.63 -2.55
N ALA A 23 -9.28 17.62 -3.13
CA ALA A 23 -9.84 16.27 -3.27
C ALA A 23 -10.12 15.61 -1.91
N ALA A 24 -9.21 15.76 -0.94
CA ALA A 24 -9.41 15.25 0.42
C ALA A 24 -10.62 15.89 1.12
N LYS A 25 -10.83 17.21 0.97
CA LYS A 25 -12.03 17.89 1.51
C LYS A 25 -13.31 17.38 0.86
N ALA A 26 -13.33 17.24 -0.47
CA ALA A 26 -14.48 16.71 -1.19
C ALA A 26 -14.80 15.26 -0.78
N ALA A 27 -13.77 14.43 -0.56
CA ALA A 27 -13.95 13.07 -0.07
C ALA A 27 -14.54 13.05 1.35
N LEU A 28 -14.08 13.93 2.25
CA LEU A 28 -14.65 14.07 3.60
C LEU A 28 -16.12 14.52 3.57
N GLU A 29 -16.47 15.46 2.69
CA GLU A 29 -17.86 15.91 2.52
C GLU A 29 -18.78 14.80 2.00
N ARG A 30 -18.26 13.92 1.12
CA ARG A 30 -19.04 12.83 0.51
C ARG A 30 -19.13 11.58 1.39
N TYR A 31 -18.02 11.17 1.99
CA TYR A 31 -17.89 9.86 2.66
C TYR A 31 -17.73 9.97 4.19
N GLY A 32 -17.64 11.19 4.73
CA GLY A 32 -17.29 11.38 6.13
C GLY A 32 -15.88 10.86 6.43
N CYS A 33 -15.67 10.34 7.65
CA CYS A 33 -14.36 9.82 8.07
C CYS A 33 -14.06 8.39 7.56
N GLY A 34 -14.95 7.79 6.77
CA GLY A 34 -14.80 6.43 6.25
C GLY A 34 -16.05 5.57 6.43
N SER A 35 -15.97 4.31 6.00
CA SER A 35 -17.11 3.38 5.97
C SER A 35 -17.47 2.75 7.31
N CYS A 36 -16.62 2.87 8.33
CA CYS A 36 -16.80 2.23 9.65
C CYS A 36 -17.03 0.69 9.59
N GLY A 37 -16.56 0.01 8.55
CA GLY A 37 -16.71 -1.44 8.38
C GLY A 37 -15.56 -2.08 7.60
N PRO A 38 -15.40 -3.41 7.71
CA PRO A 38 -14.38 -4.13 6.95
C PRO A 38 -14.80 -4.31 5.48
N ARG A 39 -13.81 -4.42 4.58
CA ARG A 39 -14.02 -4.58 3.13
C ARG A 39 -14.91 -5.77 2.75
N GLY A 40 -14.84 -6.87 3.51
CA GLY A 40 -15.65 -8.08 3.29
C GLY A 40 -17.14 -7.96 3.68
N PHE A 41 -17.57 -6.78 4.15
CA PHE A 41 -18.96 -6.51 4.50
C PHE A 41 -19.36 -5.13 3.96
N TYR A 42 -20.03 -4.29 4.76
CA TYR A 42 -20.44 -2.93 4.37
C TYR A 42 -19.29 -1.89 4.35
N GLY A 43 -18.03 -2.31 4.38
CA GLY A 43 -16.87 -1.41 4.45
C GLY A 43 -16.37 -0.88 3.10
N THR A 44 -16.82 -1.44 1.98
CA THR A 44 -16.33 -1.05 0.65
C THR A 44 -17.21 0.04 0.05
N ILE A 45 -16.66 1.25 -0.05
CA ILE A 45 -17.20 2.35 -0.88
C ILE A 45 -16.49 2.43 -2.24
N ASP A 46 -17.13 3.12 -3.18
CA ASP A 46 -16.66 3.43 -4.54
C ASP A 46 -15.23 4.00 -4.57
N ALA A 47 -14.89 4.93 -3.67
CA ALA A 47 -13.55 5.51 -3.61
C ALA A 47 -12.43 4.47 -3.45
N HIS A 48 -12.69 3.33 -2.80
CA HIS A 48 -11.70 2.25 -2.72
C HIS A 48 -11.53 1.53 -4.05
N LEU A 49 -12.63 1.28 -4.76
CA LEU A 49 -12.63 0.59 -6.04
C LEU A 49 -11.95 1.45 -7.11
N ASP A 50 -12.26 2.75 -7.15
CA ASP A 50 -11.63 3.72 -8.04
C ASP A 50 -10.10 3.77 -7.83
N LEU A 51 -9.66 3.69 -6.58
CA LEU A 51 -8.24 3.67 -6.23
C LEU A 51 -7.57 2.34 -6.65
N GLU A 52 -8.21 1.20 -6.40
CA GLU A 52 -7.73 -0.12 -6.82
C GLU A 52 -7.59 -0.19 -8.35
N GLU A 53 -8.58 0.32 -9.09
CA GLU A 53 -8.53 0.41 -10.56
C GLU A 53 -7.38 1.34 -11.02
N SER A 54 -7.26 2.52 -10.41
CA SER A 54 -6.19 3.48 -10.72
C SER A 54 -4.80 2.89 -10.49
N ILE A 55 -4.59 2.16 -9.38
CA ILE A 55 -3.33 1.50 -9.05
C ILE A 55 -3.05 0.37 -10.04
N SER A 56 -4.03 -0.47 -10.36
CA SER A 56 -3.85 -1.55 -11.33
C SER A 56 -3.49 -1.02 -12.71
N THR A 57 -4.13 0.07 -13.14
CA THR A 57 -3.82 0.77 -14.40
C THR A 57 -2.41 1.35 -14.38
N PHE A 58 -2.02 2.01 -13.28
CA PHE A 58 -0.69 2.61 -13.14
C PHE A 58 0.42 1.56 -13.13
N THR A 59 0.18 0.40 -12.50
CA THR A 59 1.16 -0.69 -12.37
C THR A 59 1.12 -1.70 -13.53
N GLY A 60 0.11 -1.64 -14.39
CA GLY A 60 -0.09 -2.56 -15.50
C GLY A 60 -0.48 -3.98 -15.07
N THR A 61 -1.12 -4.13 -13.91
CA THR A 61 -1.58 -5.42 -13.38
C THR A 61 -3.06 -5.66 -13.70
N GLU A 62 -3.51 -6.92 -13.61
CA GLU A 62 -4.91 -7.30 -13.84
C GLU A 62 -5.87 -6.77 -12.76
N GLY A 63 -5.33 -6.40 -11.59
CA GLY A 63 -6.08 -5.86 -10.48
C GLY A 63 -5.17 -5.43 -9.33
N ALA A 64 -5.76 -4.75 -8.35
CA ALA A 64 -5.08 -4.34 -7.12
C ALA A 64 -6.03 -4.51 -5.93
N ILE A 65 -5.45 -4.69 -4.75
CA ILE A 65 -6.16 -4.69 -3.47
C ILE A 65 -5.47 -3.69 -2.56
N MET A 66 -6.22 -2.76 -1.99
CA MET A 66 -5.65 -1.79 -1.05
C MET A 66 -5.77 -2.27 0.39
N TYR A 67 -4.77 -1.89 1.20
CA TYR A 67 -4.76 -2.06 2.65
C TYR A 67 -4.74 -0.70 3.33
N SER A 68 -5.14 -0.65 4.59
CA SER A 68 -5.05 0.57 5.40
C SER A 68 -3.61 0.95 5.75
N ASP A 69 -2.69 -0.01 5.68
CA ASP A 69 -1.30 0.14 6.10
C ASP A 69 -0.37 -0.77 5.26
N GLY A 70 0.82 -0.26 4.96
CA GLY A 70 1.81 -0.93 4.11
C GLY A 70 2.44 -2.15 4.77
N ALA A 71 2.75 -2.09 6.07
CA ALA A 71 3.30 -3.24 6.79
C ALA A 71 2.30 -4.40 6.82
N SER A 72 1.03 -4.09 7.04
CA SER A 72 -0.08 -5.05 6.97
C SER A 72 -0.25 -5.65 5.57
N ALA A 73 -0.11 -4.84 4.51
CA ALA A 73 -0.13 -5.31 3.14
C ALA A 73 1.00 -6.32 2.88
N CYS A 74 2.23 -5.98 3.24
CA CYS A 74 3.40 -6.86 3.08
C CYS A 74 3.23 -8.19 3.82
N ALA A 75 2.94 -8.13 5.12
CA ALA A 75 2.85 -9.33 5.95
C ALA A 75 1.74 -10.28 5.48
N SER A 76 0.57 -9.73 5.15
CA SER A 76 -0.57 -10.54 4.69
C SER A 76 -0.37 -11.09 3.29
N THR A 77 0.29 -10.36 2.39
CA THR A 77 0.55 -10.82 1.02
C THR A 77 1.41 -12.08 1.02
N VAL A 78 2.53 -12.09 1.76
CA VAL A 78 3.41 -13.28 1.82
C VAL A 78 2.66 -14.48 2.38
N ALA A 79 1.94 -14.30 3.50
CA ALA A 79 1.20 -15.39 4.13
C ALA A 79 -0.03 -15.87 3.32
N ALA A 80 -0.54 -15.06 2.38
CA ALA A 80 -1.63 -15.46 1.49
C ALA A 80 -1.16 -16.40 0.37
N PHE A 81 0.11 -16.28 -0.07
CA PHE A 81 0.66 -17.07 -1.18
C PHE A 81 1.59 -18.19 -0.75
N ALA A 82 2.11 -18.16 0.48
CA ALA A 82 3.01 -19.17 1.00
C ALA A 82 2.43 -19.85 2.25
N LYS A 83 2.67 -21.17 2.36
CA LYS A 83 2.25 -21.99 3.50
C LYS A 83 3.30 -23.03 3.87
N ARG A 84 3.05 -23.74 4.96
CA ARG A 84 3.87 -24.89 5.38
C ARG A 84 4.06 -25.88 4.22
N GLY A 85 5.33 -26.18 3.93
CA GLY A 85 5.74 -27.09 2.85
C GLY A 85 6.30 -26.36 1.62
N ASP A 86 6.04 -25.07 1.47
CA ASP A 86 6.63 -24.25 0.41
C ASP A 86 8.08 -23.85 0.77
N LEU A 87 8.85 -23.46 -0.24
CA LEU A 87 10.19 -22.89 -0.12
C LEU A 87 10.14 -21.39 -0.44
N LEU A 88 10.62 -20.56 0.48
CA LEU A 88 10.78 -19.13 0.30
C LEU A 88 12.27 -18.78 0.24
N VAL A 89 12.69 -18.13 -0.83
CA VAL A 89 14.03 -17.54 -0.92
C VAL A 89 13.91 -16.08 -0.51
N VAL A 90 14.56 -15.71 0.59
CA VAL A 90 14.40 -14.39 1.22
C VAL A 90 15.76 -13.73 1.36
N ASP A 91 15.85 -12.45 0.95
CA ASP A 91 17.04 -11.64 1.15
C ASP A 91 17.25 -11.33 2.64
N GLU A 92 18.50 -11.39 3.11
CA GLU A 92 18.85 -11.18 4.52
C GLU A 92 18.44 -9.80 5.04
N ASN A 93 18.36 -8.78 4.17
CA ASN A 93 17.99 -7.41 4.51
C ASN A 93 16.60 -7.01 4.00
N VAL A 94 15.71 -7.98 3.81
CA VAL A 94 14.32 -7.70 3.45
C VAL A 94 13.63 -6.83 4.51
N TYR A 95 12.68 -5.99 4.09
CA TYR A 95 11.89 -5.17 4.99
C TYR A 95 11.19 -6.00 6.10
N GLU A 96 11.26 -5.54 7.34
CA GLU A 96 10.78 -6.26 8.55
C GLU A 96 9.34 -6.78 8.42
N ALA A 97 8.45 -6.01 7.78
CA ALA A 97 7.06 -6.43 7.60
C ALA A 97 6.91 -7.63 6.65
N LEU A 98 7.79 -7.77 5.66
CA LEU A 98 7.87 -8.98 4.83
C LEU A 98 8.39 -10.16 5.65
N GLY A 99 9.41 -9.93 6.51
CA GLY A 99 9.91 -10.95 7.45
C GLY A 99 8.81 -11.47 8.39
N THR A 100 7.91 -10.57 8.83
CA THR A 100 6.70 -10.96 9.57
C THR A 100 5.82 -11.90 8.75
N GLY A 101 5.55 -11.58 7.48
CA GLY A 101 4.79 -12.43 6.57
C GLY A 101 5.43 -13.80 6.33
N VAL A 102 6.75 -13.84 6.17
CA VAL A 102 7.55 -15.08 6.05
C VAL A 102 7.35 -15.95 7.29
N THR A 103 7.47 -15.37 8.48
CA THR A 103 7.24 -16.08 9.75
C THR A 103 5.81 -16.62 9.86
N LEU A 104 4.81 -15.81 9.50
CA LEU A 104 3.40 -16.19 9.54
C LEU A 104 3.05 -17.30 8.53
N SER A 105 3.73 -17.35 7.39
CA SER A 105 3.51 -18.39 6.35
C SER A 105 3.85 -19.80 6.84
N ARG A 106 4.80 -19.93 7.79
CA ARG A 106 5.37 -21.21 8.26
C ARG A 106 6.00 -22.05 7.13
N ALA A 107 6.36 -21.42 6.02
CA ALA A 107 7.12 -22.03 4.94
C ALA A 107 8.57 -22.30 5.38
N ASN A 108 9.29 -23.09 4.59
CA ASN A 108 10.72 -23.27 4.77
C ASN A 108 11.44 -22.10 4.09
N VAL A 109 12.41 -21.51 4.80
CA VAL A 109 13.26 -20.41 4.30
C VAL A 109 14.67 -20.94 4.11
#